data_AF-A0A924FT18-F1
#
_entry.id   AF-A0A924FT18-F1
#
_cell.length_a   1.000
_cell.length_b   1.000
_cell.length_c   1.000
_cell.angle_alpha   90.00
_cell.angle_beta   90.00
_cell.angle_gamma   90.00
#
_symmetry.space_group_name_H-M   'P 1'
#
loop_
_entity.id
_entity.type
_entity.pdbx_description
1 polymer ?
#
loop_
_entity_poly.entity_id
_entity_poly.type
_entity_poly.pdbx_seq_one_letter_code
_entity_poly.pdbx_strand_id
1 'polypeptide(L)'
;MTTSLDINPIALLKPLAGYVVEDLSNADITATASLAAAALGDLATPVLKMISSAGTATDDIALQFFPDPEDPSTPGNLFFWPTTRTSRASTYADASKAEYSLRAAVFLSERDDYGAVYPAGFNLLLKLEASACELVRDLPAAVFEKLEFALKGSSLPKGFEFLDDVQHLPVMPGMRRQFLKAITRAHEVTTKAKRKDFEAVMLNYIWDETEPVKDFSAVLTTMASLFVAIHHQAKN
;
A
#
# COMPACT_ATOMS: atom_id res chain seq x y z
N MET A 1 23.26 -7.01 6.59
CA MET A 1 22.54 -8.30 6.64
C MET A 1 21.09 -7.98 6.96
N THR A 2 20.20 -8.01 5.97
CA THR A 2 18.76 -7.89 6.18
C THR A 2 18.23 -9.26 6.59
N THR A 3 17.81 -9.42 7.83
CA THR A 3 17.03 -10.57 8.27
C THR A 3 15.78 -10.64 7.40
N SER A 4 15.55 -11.78 6.73
CA SER A 4 14.29 -12.06 6.04
C SER A 4 13.14 -11.77 7.00
N LEU A 5 12.23 -10.90 6.58
CA LEU A 5 10.92 -10.79 7.21
C LEU A 5 10.17 -12.05 6.79
N ASP A 6 10.25 -13.11 7.60
CA ASP A 6 9.50 -14.36 7.38
C ASP A 6 8.02 -14.11 7.66
N ILE A 7 7.36 -13.45 6.70
CA ILE A 7 5.92 -13.22 6.69
C ILE A 7 5.33 -14.28 5.76
N ASN A 8 4.36 -15.04 6.28
CA ASN A 8 3.57 -15.95 5.47
C ASN A 8 2.18 -15.33 5.25
N PRO A 9 1.94 -14.64 4.12
CA PRO A 9 0.68 -13.95 3.88
C PRO A 9 -0.52 -14.90 3.84
N ILE A 10 -0.35 -16.13 3.33
CA ILE A 10 -1.43 -17.15 3.33
C ILE A 10 -1.85 -17.52 4.75
N ALA A 11 -0.88 -17.64 5.67
CA ALA A 11 -1.19 -17.94 7.07
C ALA A 11 -1.99 -16.82 7.73
N LEU A 12 -1.73 -15.56 7.37
CA LEU A 12 -2.45 -14.38 7.87
C LEU A 12 -3.89 -14.32 7.35
N LEU A 13 -4.15 -14.80 6.13
CA LEU A 13 -5.49 -14.81 5.53
C LEU A 13 -6.38 -15.97 5.96
N LYS A 14 -5.81 -17.07 6.45
CA LYS A 14 -6.56 -18.28 6.81
C LYS A 14 -7.84 -18.03 7.64
N PRO A 15 -7.89 -17.08 8.60
CA PRO A 15 -9.12 -16.78 9.34
C PRO A 15 -10.26 -16.19 8.49
N LEU A 16 -9.96 -15.65 7.30
CA LEU A 16 -10.90 -14.96 6.42
C LEU A 16 -11.41 -15.80 5.24
N ALA A 17 -10.86 -17.00 5.03
CA ALA A 17 -11.17 -17.87 3.88
C ALA A 17 -12.66 -18.29 3.75
N GLY A 18 -13.48 -18.06 4.77
CA GLY A 18 -14.92 -18.36 4.77
C GLY A 18 -15.84 -17.18 4.43
N TYR A 19 -15.31 -15.96 4.31
CA TYR A 19 -16.11 -14.77 3.98
C TYR A 19 -16.03 -14.48 2.49
N VAL A 20 -17.18 -14.53 1.82
CA VAL A 20 -17.31 -14.24 0.38
C VAL A 20 -18.18 -13.00 0.21
N VAL A 21 -17.72 -12.02 -0.58
CA VAL A 21 -18.38 -10.71 -0.79
C VAL A 21 -19.86 -10.86 -1.17
N GLU A 22 -20.19 -11.79 -2.06
CA GLU A 22 -21.58 -12.02 -2.49
C GLU A 22 -22.48 -12.66 -1.42
N ASP A 23 -21.90 -13.35 -0.44
CA ASP A 23 -22.63 -14.09 0.61
C ASP A 23 -22.36 -13.52 2.01
N LEU A 24 -22.17 -12.20 2.11
CA LEU A 24 -22.03 -11.51 3.40
C LEU A 24 -23.35 -11.38 4.17
N SER A 25 -24.46 -11.89 3.62
CA SER A 25 -25.79 -11.80 4.23
C SER A 25 -25.88 -12.39 5.64
N ASN A 26 -25.03 -13.37 5.95
CA ASN A 26 -24.93 -14.01 7.28
C ASN A 26 -23.60 -13.74 7.99
N ALA A 27 -22.75 -12.87 7.43
CA ALA A 27 -21.45 -12.57 8.00
C ALA A 27 -21.59 -11.61 9.20
N ASP A 28 -20.89 -11.92 10.29
CA ASP A 28 -20.69 -10.95 11.37
C ASP A 28 -19.61 -9.94 10.94
N ILE A 29 -20.06 -8.80 10.39
CA ILE A 29 -19.18 -7.73 9.91
C ILE A 29 -18.21 -7.24 10.99
N THR A 30 -18.62 -7.26 12.27
CA THR A 30 -17.76 -6.83 13.37
C THR A 30 -16.63 -7.84 13.60
N ALA A 31 -16.96 -9.13 13.56
CA ALA A 31 -15.96 -10.20 13.64
C ALA A 31 -15.01 -10.17 12.43
N THR A 32 -15.54 -10.00 11.22
CA THR A 32 -14.73 -9.90 9.99
C THR A 32 -13.75 -8.73 10.05
N ALA A 33 -14.22 -7.54 10.44
CA ALA A 33 -13.36 -6.37 10.60
C ALA A 33 -12.28 -6.58 11.68
N SER A 34 -12.60 -7.27 12.78
CA SER A 34 -11.64 -7.58 13.84
C SER A 34 -10.54 -8.55 13.37
N LEU A 35 -10.91 -9.56 12.57
CA LEU A 35 -9.95 -10.49 11.97
C LEU A 35 -9.03 -9.79 10.96
N ALA A 36 -9.60 -8.93 10.10
CA ALA A 36 -8.82 -8.12 9.17
C ALA A 36 -7.85 -7.18 9.89
N ALA A 37 -8.30 -6.50 10.95
CA ALA A 37 -7.46 -5.63 11.76
C ALA A 37 -6.28 -6.39 12.40
N ALA A 38 -6.51 -7.61 12.88
CA ALA A 38 -5.45 -8.46 13.44
C ALA A 38 -4.41 -8.85 12.37
N ALA A 39 -4.86 -9.34 11.21
CA ALA A 39 -3.98 -9.72 10.10
C ALA A 39 -3.13 -8.53 9.61
N LEU A 40 -3.73 -7.35 9.48
CA LEU A 40 -3.02 -6.12 9.12
C LEU A 40 -2.08 -5.65 10.24
N GLY A 41 -2.45 -5.84 11.50
CA GLY A 41 -1.59 -5.57 12.65
C GLY A 41 -0.30 -6.39 12.63
N ASP A 42 -0.39 -7.66 12.25
CA ASP A 42 0.79 -8.52 12.07
C ASP A 42 1.70 -8.04 10.93
N LEU A 43 1.13 -7.53 9.83
CA LEU A 43 1.89 -6.88 8.75
C LEU A 43 2.53 -5.55 9.17
N ALA A 44 1.99 -4.87 10.18
CA ALA A 44 2.50 -3.58 10.63
C ALA A 44 3.86 -3.68 11.32
N THR A 45 4.10 -4.77 12.05
CA THR A 45 5.37 -5.01 12.76
C THR A 45 6.59 -4.96 11.82
N PRO A 46 6.59 -5.68 10.67
CA PRO A 46 7.58 -5.52 9.61
C PRO A 46 7.83 -4.08 9.16
N VAL A 47 6.76 -3.33 8.88
CA VAL A 47 6.83 -1.97 8.33
C VAL A 47 7.46 -1.01 9.34
N LEU A 48 7.05 -1.10 10.60
CA LEU A 48 7.62 -0.28 11.67
C LEU A 48 9.10 -0.57 11.90
N LYS A 49 9.53 -1.83 11.79
CA LYS A 49 10.96 -2.19 11.86
C LYS A 49 11.75 -1.54 10.72
N MET A 50 11.21 -1.54 9.51
CA MET A 50 11.85 -0.88 8.36
C MET A 50 11.96 0.64 8.57
N ILE A 51 10.90 1.30 9.05
CA ILE A 51 10.89 2.73 9.41
C ILE A 51 11.98 3.03 10.45
N SER A 52 12.02 2.27 11.55
CA SER A 52 12.99 2.43 12.62
C SER A 52 14.43 2.25 12.13
N SER A 53 14.68 1.24 11.29
CA SER A 53 16.01 0.91 10.77
C SER A 53 16.62 2.00 9.88
N ALA A 54 15.80 2.84 9.28
CA ALA A 54 16.24 3.98 8.47
C ALA A 54 16.60 5.22 9.31
N GLY A 55 16.43 5.17 10.63
CA GLY A 55 16.72 6.29 11.53
C GLY A 55 15.58 7.32 11.64
N THR A 56 14.41 7.01 11.10
CA THR A 56 13.18 7.76 11.40
C THR A 56 12.65 7.31 12.77
N ALA A 57 12.36 8.26 13.67
CA ALA A 57 11.65 7.94 14.89
C ALA A 57 10.25 7.44 14.52
N THR A 58 9.90 6.24 14.95
CA THR A 58 8.57 5.65 14.68
C THR A 58 7.42 6.50 15.21
N ASP A 59 7.70 7.41 16.14
CA ASP A 59 6.73 8.34 16.71
C ASP A 59 6.31 9.47 15.75
N ASP A 60 7.03 9.62 14.63
CA ASP A 60 6.72 10.58 13.56
C ASP A 60 5.79 10.01 12.47
N ILE A 61 5.47 8.72 12.57
CA ILE A 61 4.54 8.01 11.69
C ILE A 61 3.37 7.54 12.55
N ALA A 62 2.15 7.97 12.18
CA ALA A 62 0.95 7.39 12.77
C ALA A 62 0.61 6.07 12.10
N LEU A 63 -0.02 5.19 12.88
CA LEU A 63 -0.51 3.88 12.48
C LEU A 63 -1.90 3.68 13.03
N GLN A 64 -2.88 3.45 12.15
CA GLN A 64 -4.26 3.19 12.57
C GLN A 64 -5.02 2.37 11.54
N PHE A 65 -5.83 1.43 12.03
CA PHE A 65 -6.82 0.72 11.23
C PHE A 65 -8.14 1.51 11.26
N PHE A 66 -8.72 1.72 10.08
CA PHE A 66 -10.04 2.31 9.91
C PHE A 66 -10.95 1.28 9.23
N PRO A 67 -12.01 0.80 9.92
CA PRO A 67 -13.00 -0.08 9.29
C PRO A 67 -13.74 0.68 8.20
N ASP A 68 -14.10 -0.03 7.13
CA ASP A 68 -14.93 0.49 6.05
C ASP A 68 -16.19 -0.40 5.91
N PRO A 69 -17.30 -0.05 6.60
CA PRO A 69 -18.51 -0.86 6.55
C PRO A 69 -19.26 -0.73 5.22
N GLU A 70 -18.92 0.27 4.40
CA GLU A 70 -19.60 0.56 3.14
C GLU A 70 -18.95 -0.18 1.95
N ASP A 71 -17.73 -0.69 2.12
CA ASP A 71 -17.04 -1.52 1.14
C ASP A 71 -17.14 -3.01 1.52
N PRO A 72 -18.05 -3.78 0.89
CA PRO A 72 -18.20 -5.20 1.18
C PRO A 72 -16.99 -6.03 0.72
N SER A 73 -16.15 -5.50 -0.18
CA SER A 73 -14.94 -6.19 -0.65
C SER A 73 -13.78 -6.06 0.33
N THR A 74 -13.74 -4.96 1.11
CA THR A 74 -12.60 -4.60 1.96
C THR A 74 -13.09 -4.19 3.35
N PRO A 75 -12.93 -5.04 4.40
CA PRO A 75 -13.44 -4.74 5.75
C PRO A 75 -12.81 -3.51 6.41
N GLY A 76 -11.70 -3.01 5.86
CA GLY A 76 -11.05 -1.80 6.31
C GLY A 76 -9.60 -1.71 5.87
N ASN A 77 -8.97 -0.59 6.22
CA ASN A 77 -7.64 -0.21 5.77
C ASN A 77 -6.76 0.18 6.96
N LEU A 78 -5.54 -0.34 6.99
CA LEU A 78 -4.48 0.09 7.89
C LEU A 78 -3.62 1.14 7.20
N PHE A 79 -3.48 2.31 7.82
CA PHE A 79 -2.71 3.43 7.28
C PHE A 79 -1.42 3.65 8.07
N PHE A 80 -0.35 3.97 7.34
CA PHE A 80 0.89 4.56 7.83
C PHE A 80 1.05 5.92 7.15
N TRP A 81 1.15 7.01 7.93
CA TRP A 81 1.23 8.34 7.35
C TRP A 81 1.99 9.32 8.28
N PRO A 82 2.57 10.40 7.72
CA PRO A 82 3.30 11.38 8.50
C PRO A 82 2.33 12.22 9.34
N THR A 83 2.21 11.88 10.62
CA THR A 83 1.69 12.79 11.65
C THR A 83 2.48 12.54 12.92
N THR A 84 2.69 13.59 13.70
CA THR A 84 3.12 13.39 15.08
C THR A 84 2.01 12.62 15.80
N ARG A 85 2.34 11.51 16.47
CA ARG A 85 1.42 10.73 17.31
C ARG A 85 0.85 11.53 18.51
N THR A 86 1.06 12.84 18.53
CA THR A 86 0.66 13.82 19.55
C THR A 86 -0.81 14.24 19.43
N SER A 87 -1.49 13.96 18.31
CA SER A 87 -2.95 14.06 18.26
C SER A 87 -3.54 12.88 19.03
N ARG A 88 -4.23 13.15 20.14
CA ARG A 88 -4.93 12.11 20.94
C ARG A 88 -6.04 11.39 20.17
N ALA A 89 -6.43 11.89 18.99
CA ALA A 89 -7.41 11.25 18.12
C ALA A 89 -7.09 11.62 16.65
N SER A 90 -6.32 10.77 15.97
CA SER A 90 -6.21 10.85 14.51
C SER A 90 -7.50 10.33 13.87
N THR A 91 -7.95 10.98 12.80
CA THR A 91 -9.16 10.61 12.07
C THR A 91 -8.83 9.96 10.72
N TYR A 92 -9.78 9.22 10.16
CA TYR A 92 -9.68 8.71 8.78
C TYR A 92 -9.43 9.85 7.79
N ALA A 93 -10.05 11.02 8.00
CA ALA A 93 -9.86 12.18 7.14
C ALA A 93 -8.40 12.69 7.16
N ASP A 94 -7.73 12.66 8.31
CA ASP A 94 -6.33 13.03 8.44
C ASP A 94 -5.42 12.06 7.68
N ALA A 95 -5.64 10.75 7.88
CA ALA A 95 -4.88 9.71 7.19
C ALA A 95 -5.12 9.72 5.67
N SER A 96 -6.36 9.99 5.25
CA SER A 96 -6.75 10.00 3.84
C SER A 96 -6.16 11.20 3.09
N LYS A 97 -6.07 12.37 3.75
CA LYS A 97 -5.55 13.62 3.20
C LYS A 97 -4.04 13.81 3.40
N ALA A 98 -3.35 12.85 4.01
CA ALA A 98 -1.91 12.94 4.20
C ALA A 98 -1.21 13.05 2.83
N GLU A 99 -0.18 13.91 2.77
CA GLU A 99 0.58 14.15 1.53
C GLU A 99 1.17 12.87 0.95
N TYR A 100 1.53 11.93 1.80
CA TYR A 100 1.88 10.56 1.41
C TYR A 100 1.41 9.58 2.48
N SER A 101 1.00 8.39 2.08
CA SER A 101 0.63 7.31 3.01
C SER A 101 0.90 5.94 2.41
N LEU A 102 1.39 5.01 3.22
CA LEU A 102 1.37 3.59 2.90
C LEU A 102 0.08 3.01 3.50
N ARG A 103 -0.69 2.29 2.71
CA ARG A 103 -1.98 1.72 3.08
C ARG A 103 -1.92 0.22 2.82
N ALA A 104 -2.46 -0.55 3.74
CA ALA A 104 -2.61 -1.99 3.60
C ALA A 104 -4.07 -2.34 3.87
N ALA A 105 -4.65 -3.15 2.99
CA ALA A 105 -6.01 -3.65 3.11
C ALA A 105 -6.02 -5.17 2.92
N VAL A 106 -7.04 -5.82 3.49
CA VAL A 106 -7.39 -7.19 3.13
C VAL A 106 -8.65 -7.11 2.28
N PHE A 107 -8.66 -7.76 1.14
CA PHE A 107 -9.90 -7.99 0.40
C PHE A 107 -10.40 -9.41 0.69
N LEU A 108 -11.73 -9.53 0.80
CA LEU A 108 -12.40 -10.81 1.02
C LEU A 108 -12.45 -11.63 -0.27
N SER A 109 -12.80 -12.91 -0.14
CA SER A 109 -12.99 -13.75 -1.31
C SER A 109 -14.14 -13.23 -2.16
N GLU A 110 -14.00 -13.21 -3.47
CA GLU A 110 -15.03 -12.78 -4.41
C GLU A 110 -15.53 -13.96 -5.23
N ARG A 111 -16.80 -13.95 -5.62
CA ARG A 111 -17.34 -14.93 -6.57
C ARG A 111 -17.67 -14.18 -7.86
N ASP A 112 -17.30 -14.74 -9.00
CA ASP A 112 -17.69 -14.18 -10.30
C ASP A 112 -19.08 -14.66 -10.75
N ASP A 113 -19.57 -14.05 -11.83
CA ASP A 113 -20.84 -14.40 -12.49
C ASP A 113 -20.92 -15.88 -12.93
N TYR A 114 -19.79 -16.58 -13.02
CA TYR A 114 -19.70 -18.00 -13.40
C TYR A 114 -19.61 -18.94 -12.19
N GLY A 115 -19.62 -18.39 -10.98
CA GLY A 115 -19.57 -19.11 -9.72
C GLY A 115 -18.17 -19.49 -9.26
N ALA A 116 -17.11 -19.06 -9.96
CA ALA A 116 -15.73 -19.26 -9.52
C ALA A 116 -15.43 -18.34 -8.33
N VAL A 117 -14.77 -18.88 -7.30
CA VAL A 117 -14.40 -18.13 -6.10
C VAL A 117 -12.93 -17.76 -6.19
N TYR A 118 -12.66 -16.47 -6.20
CA TYR A 118 -11.35 -15.87 -6.03
C TYR A 118 -11.06 -15.77 -4.53
N PRO A 119 -9.89 -16.24 -4.07
CA PRO A 119 -9.54 -16.22 -2.66
C PRO A 119 -9.32 -14.79 -2.17
N ALA A 120 -9.44 -14.61 -0.85
CA ALA A 120 -9.05 -13.38 -0.16
C ALA A 120 -7.57 -13.02 -0.46
N GLY A 121 -7.21 -11.77 -0.21
CA GLY A 121 -5.89 -11.25 -0.55
C GLY A 121 -5.51 -9.98 0.19
N PHE A 122 -4.35 -9.43 -0.14
CA PHE A 122 -3.85 -8.17 0.39
C PHE A 122 -3.76 -7.14 -0.72
N ASN A 123 -4.14 -5.91 -0.40
CA ASN A 123 -3.86 -4.74 -1.21
C ASN A 123 -2.83 -3.88 -0.47
N LEU A 124 -1.70 -3.58 -1.10
CA LEU A 124 -0.69 -2.65 -0.59
C LEU A 124 -0.63 -1.45 -1.51
N LEU A 125 -0.77 -0.25 -0.95
CA LEU A 125 -0.90 0.99 -1.72
C LEU A 125 -0.03 2.09 -1.11
N LEU A 126 0.90 2.66 -1.88
CA LEU A 126 1.61 3.89 -1.52
C LEU A 126 0.96 5.05 -2.27
N LYS A 127 0.19 5.87 -1.55
CA LYS A 127 -0.47 7.06 -2.09
C LYS A 127 0.44 8.28 -1.98
N LEU A 128 0.54 9.07 -3.04
CA LEU A 128 1.31 10.31 -3.12
C LEU A 128 0.46 11.46 -3.67
N GLU A 129 0.30 12.52 -2.87
CA GLU A 129 -0.25 13.80 -3.33
C GLU A 129 0.81 14.63 -4.09
N ALA A 130 0.41 15.75 -4.68
CA ALA A 130 1.27 16.58 -5.52
C ALA A 130 2.61 16.97 -4.86
N SER A 131 2.60 17.40 -3.61
CA SER A 131 3.84 17.77 -2.89
C SER A 131 4.76 16.57 -2.69
N ALA A 132 4.19 15.40 -2.39
CA ALA A 132 4.97 14.17 -2.23
C ALA A 132 5.52 13.64 -3.57
N CYS A 133 4.83 13.87 -4.68
CA CYS A 133 5.36 13.60 -6.02
C CYS A 133 6.63 14.42 -6.30
N GLU A 134 6.67 15.69 -5.88
CA GLU A 134 7.86 16.53 -5.99
C GLU A 134 9.02 15.98 -5.13
N LEU A 135 8.73 15.51 -3.91
CA LEU A 135 9.74 14.84 -3.06
C LEU A 135 10.34 13.62 -3.75
N VAL A 136 9.52 12.79 -4.42
CA VAL A 136 9.99 11.61 -5.17
C VAL A 136 10.91 12.00 -6.33
N ARG A 137 10.64 13.10 -7.02
CA ARG A 137 11.51 13.58 -8.12
C ARG A 137 12.93 13.89 -7.64
N ASP A 138 13.02 14.42 -6.43
CA ASP A 138 14.28 14.89 -5.84
C ASP A 138 15.01 13.79 -5.05
N LEU A 139 14.42 12.59 -4.91
CA LEU A 139 15.07 11.44 -4.30
C LEU A 139 16.36 11.04 -5.07
N PRO A 140 17.44 10.66 -4.34
CA PRO A 140 18.67 10.19 -4.97
C PRO A 140 18.45 8.96 -5.85
N ALA A 141 19.15 8.89 -6.99
CA ALA A 141 19.07 7.74 -7.92
C ALA A 141 19.36 6.40 -7.23
N ALA A 142 20.28 6.40 -6.25
CA ALA A 142 20.66 5.24 -5.46
C ALA A 142 19.49 4.60 -4.68
N VAL A 143 18.43 5.37 -4.36
CA VAL A 143 17.21 4.81 -3.74
C VAL A 143 16.53 3.87 -4.73
N PHE A 144 16.24 4.36 -5.94
CA PHE A 144 15.59 3.57 -6.97
C PHE A 144 16.45 2.41 -7.46
N GLU A 145 17.76 2.59 -7.57
CA GLU A 145 18.69 1.50 -7.94
C GLU A 145 18.68 0.37 -6.91
N LYS A 146 18.60 0.69 -5.61
CA LYS A 146 18.46 -0.31 -4.54
C LYS A 146 17.12 -1.04 -4.60
N LEU A 147 16.02 -0.32 -4.82
CA LEU A 147 14.68 -0.91 -4.97
C LEU A 147 14.63 -1.83 -6.20
N GLU A 148 15.15 -1.35 -7.33
CA GLU A 148 15.29 -2.15 -8.54
C GLU A 148 16.14 -3.38 -8.26
N PHE A 149 17.28 -3.25 -7.57
CA PHE A 149 18.14 -4.39 -7.23
C PHE A 149 17.43 -5.42 -6.35
N ALA A 150 16.63 -4.99 -5.37
CA ALA A 150 15.87 -5.89 -4.49
C ALA A 150 14.83 -6.71 -5.26
N LEU A 151 14.30 -6.16 -6.35
CA LEU A 151 13.37 -6.84 -7.25
C LEU A 151 14.10 -7.55 -8.41
N LYS A 152 15.33 -7.14 -8.74
CA LYS A 152 16.13 -7.63 -9.88
C LYS A 152 16.69 -9.01 -9.58
N GLY A 153 16.14 -10.00 -10.28
CA GLY A 153 16.42 -11.41 -10.06
C GLY A 153 15.14 -12.22 -9.80
N SER A 154 14.04 -11.53 -9.45
CA SER A 154 12.69 -12.08 -9.39
C SER A 154 11.89 -11.64 -10.62
N SER A 155 10.90 -12.46 -11.01
CA SER A 155 9.82 -11.99 -11.87
C SER A 155 9.07 -10.89 -11.12
N LEU A 156 8.84 -9.73 -11.72
CA LEU A 156 7.93 -8.75 -11.13
C LEU A 156 6.56 -9.43 -10.95
N PRO A 157 5.95 -9.35 -9.75
CA PRO A 157 4.64 -9.94 -9.54
C PRO A 157 3.60 -9.22 -10.40
N LYS A 158 2.56 -9.96 -10.80
CA LYS A 158 1.42 -9.36 -11.51
C LYS A 158 0.68 -8.44 -10.52
N GLY A 159 -0.15 -7.52 -11.01
CA GLY A 159 -0.84 -6.56 -10.15
C GLY A 159 0.03 -5.46 -9.51
N PHE A 160 1.35 -5.41 -9.76
CA PHE A 160 2.21 -4.30 -9.34
C PHE A 160 2.23 -3.17 -10.36
N GLU A 161 1.54 -2.07 -10.05
CA GLU A 161 1.23 -1.01 -11.02
C GLU A 161 1.32 0.39 -10.40
N PHE A 162 1.59 1.39 -11.23
CA PHE A 162 1.25 2.77 -10.89
C PHE A 162 -0.18 3.05 -11.30
N LEU A 163 -0.99 3.47 -10.33
CA LEU A 163 -2.32 3.99 -10.59
C LEU A 163 -2.23 5.51 -10.56
N ASP A 164 -2.49 6.15 -11.70
CA ASP A 164 -3.09 7.48 -11.68
C ASP A 164 -4.60 7.31 -11.93
N ASP A 165 -5.42 8.30 -11.57
CA ASP A 165 -6.89 8.22 -11.67
C ASP A 165 -7.43 7.93 -13.09
N VAL A 166 -6.58 7.93 -14.11
CA VAL A 166 -6.98 7.79 -15.51
C VAL A 166 -6.38 6.54 -16.15
N GLN A 167 -5.20 6.08 -15.73
CA GLN A 167 -4.49 4.95 -16.35
C GLN A 167 -3.57 4.19 -15.39
N HIS A 168 -3.57 2.88 -15.58
CA HIS A 168 -2.64 1.94 -14.99
C HIS A 168 -1.35 1.88 -15.82
N LEU A 169 -0.20 2.12 -15.19
CA LEU A 169 1.11 1.95 -15.80
C LEU A 169 1.82 0.77 -15.13
N PRO A 170 2.07 -0.35 -15.84
CA PRO A 170 2.75 -1.49 -15.25
C PRO A 170 4.17 -1.12 -14.83
N VAL A 171 4.60 -1.66 -13.68
CA VAL A 171 5.97 -1.47 -13.23
C VAL A 171 6.88 -2.32 -14.12
N MET A 172 7.89 -1.68 -14.73
CA MET A 172 8.86 -2.28 -15.64
C MET A 172 10.28 -1.77 -15.33
N PRO A 173 11.35 -2.41 -15.85
CA PRO A 173 12.73 -1.97 -15.62
C PRO A 173 12.93 -0.45 -15.83
N GLY A 174 13.60 0.19 -14.87
CA GLY A 174 13.68 1.65 -14.75
C GLY A 174 12.53 2.22 -13.91
N MET A 175 12.36 1.76 -12.67
CA MET A 175 11.37 2.24 -11.71
C MET A 175 11.43 3.75 -11.57
N ARG A 176 12.63 4.33 -11.46
CA ARG A 176 12.78 5.81 -11.42
C ARG A 176 12.12 6.49 -12.62
N ARG A 177 12.36 5.97 -13.81
CA ARG A 177 11.78 6.50 -15.05
C ARG A 177 10.26 6.34 -15.05
N GLN A 178 9.71 5.23 -14.54
CA GLN A 178 8.26 5.04 -14.45
C GLN A 178 7.62 5.99 -13.44
N PHE A 179 8.24 6.18 -12.27
CA PHE A 179 7.81 7.20 -11.30
C PHE A 179 7.76 8.59 -11.92
N LEU A 180 8.85 9.02 -12.56
CA LEU A 180 8.90 10.34 -13.20
C LEU A 180 7.88 10.47 -14.33
N LYS A 181 7.63 9.40 -15.09
CA LYS A 181 6.60 9.37 -16.13
C LYS A 181 5.20 9.50 -15.54
N ALA A 182 4.89 8.77 -14.48
CA ALA A 182 3.61 8.83 -13.77
C ALA A 182 3.36 10.23 -13.18
N ILE A 183 4.37 10.81 -12.52
CA ILE A 183 4.31 12.19 -11.96
C ILE A 183 4.06 13.22 -13.05
N THR A 184 4.87 13.20 -14.13
CA THR A 184 4.71 14.13 -15.26
C THR A 184 3.31 14.05 -15.83
N ARG A 185 2.80 12.83 -16.00
CA ARG A 185 1.48 12.58 -16.56
C ARG A 185 0.36 13.08 -15.66
N ALA A 186 0.42 12.78 -14.36
CA ALA A 186 -0.57 13.24 -13.38
C ALA A 186 -0.61 14.79 -13.35
N HIS A 187 0.54 15.45 -13.43
CA HIS A 187 0.59 16.91 -13.56
C HIS A 187 -0.02 17.42 -14.87
N GLU A 188 0.27 16.77 -16.01
CA GLU A 188 -0.34 17.14 -17.29
C GLU A 188 -1.87 17.02 -17.26
N VAL A 189 -2.40 15.93 -16.69
CA VAL A 189 -3.85 15.70 -16.59
C VAL A 189 -4.49 16.76 -15.69
N THR A 190 -3.91 17.01 -14.50
CA THR A 190 -4.40 18.03 -13.56
C THR A 190 -4.45 19.42 -14.22
N THR A 191 -3.37 19.78 -14.92
CA THR A 191 -3.26 21.06 -15.64
C THR A 191 -4.29 21.17 -16.78
N LYS A 192 -4.46 20.11 -17.58
CA LYS A 192 -5.42 20.06 -18.70
C LYS A 192 -6.88 20.10 -18.22
N ALA A 193 -7.19 19.40 -17.12
CA ALA A 193 -8.53 19.34 -16.57
C ALA A 193 -8.94 20.60 -15.79
N LYS A 194 -8.02 21.56 -15.58
CA LYS A 194 -8.20 22.74 -14.72
C LYS A 194 -8.73 22.37 -13.31
N ARG A 195 -8.48 21.14 -12.86
CA ARG A 195 -8.78 20.73 -11.50
C ARG A 195 -7.82 21.47 -10.59
N LYS A 196 -8.34 22.10 -9.54
CA LYS A 196 -7.51 22.75 -8.53
C LYS A 196 -6.79 21.74 -7.64
N ASP A 197 -7.29 20.52 -7.64
CA ASP A 197 -6.81 19.43 -6.80
C ASP A 197 -6.13 18.40 -7.70
N PHE A 198 -4.87 18.11 -7.40
CA PHE A 198 -4.16 16.97 -7.95
C PHE A 198 -4.62 15.75 -7.17
N GLU A 199 -5.16 14.75 -7.86
CA GLU A 199 -5.50 13.47 -7.25
C GLU A 199 -4.36 12.47 -7.51
N ALA A 200 -4.08 11.65 -6.50
CA ALA A 200 -2.77 11.09 -6.20
C ALA A 200 -2.16 10.17 -7.29
N VAL A 201 -0.82 10.13 -7.32
CA VAL A 201 -0.08 9.02 -7.95
C VAL A 201 0.05 7.92 -6.90
N MET A 202 -0.35 6.72 -7.27
CA MET A 202 -0.32 5.58 -6.38
C MET A 202 0.59 4.50 -6.93
N LEU A 203 1.39 3.86 -6.08
CA LEU A 203 1.99 2.57 -6.38
C LEU A 203 1.15 1.51 -5.68
N ASN A 204 0.57 0.60 -6.46
CA ASN A 204 -0.37 -0.40 -5.98
C ASN A 204 0.17 -1.82 -6.20
N TYR A 205 -0.07 -2.70 -5.25
CA TYR A 205 0.12 -4.14 -5.37
C TYR A 205 -1.11 -4.86 -4.86
N ILE A 206 -1.71 -5.68 -5.72
CA ILE A 206 -2.78 -6.60 -5.32
C ILE A 206 -2.18 -8.00 -5.28
N TRP A 207 -2.10 -8.58 -4.09
CA TRP A 207 -1.80 -9.99 -3.89
C TRP A 207 -3.10 -10.75 -3.67
N ASP A 208 -3.40 -11.68 -4.57
CA ASP A 208 -4.37 -12.75 -4.32
C ASP A 208 -3.62 -14.08 -4.07
N GLU A 209 -4.25 -15.07 -3.42
CA GLU A 209 -3.60 -16.36 -3.17
C GLU A 209 -3.24 -17.14 -4.45
N THR A 210 -3.61 -16.64 -5.64
CA THR A 210 -3.23 -17.23 -6.92
C THR A 210 -1.84 -16.78 -7.39
N GLU A 211 -1.30 -15.71 -6.79
CA GLU A 211 0.07 -15.24 -7.01
C GLU A 211 1.11 -15.93 -6.11
N PRO A 212 2.33 -16.16 -6.61
CA PRO A 212 3.36 -16.81 -5.83
C PRO A 212 3.80 -15.93 -4.64
N VAL A 213 3.61 -16.43 -3.43
CA VAL A 213 4.06 -15.88 -2.12
C VAL A 213 5.49 -15.32 -2.15
N LYS A 214 6.34 -15.87 -3.03
CA LYS A 214 7.76 -15.52 -3.18
C LYS A 214 8.02 -14.02 -3.34
N ASP A 215 7.09 -13.25 -3.90
CA ASP A 215 7.30 -11.84 -4.23
C ASP A 215 6.74 -10.87 -3.16
N PHE A 216 5.89 -11.35 -2.24
CA PHE A 216 5.20 -10.53 -1.24
C PHE A 216 6.16 -9.72 -0.35
N SER A 217 7.15 -10.39 0.25
CA SER A 217 8.12 -9.72 1.13
C SER A 217 8.97 -8.68 0.40
N ALA A 218 9.31 -8.94 -0.88
CA ALA A 218 10.08 -8.01 -1.68
C ALA A 218 9.27 -6.75 -2.03
N VAL A 219 7.99 -6.92 -2.37
CA VAL A 219 7.08 -5.79 -2.65
C VAL A 219 6.80 -4.98 -1.39
N LEU A 220 6.44 -5.64 -0.28
CA LEU A 220 6.22 -4.98 1.01
C LEU A 220 7.45 -4.16 1.42
N THR A 221 8.64 -4.75 1.29
CA THR A 221 9.91 -4.06 1.56
C THR A 221 10.12 -2.87 0.63
N THR A 222 9.80 -3.02 -0.66
CA THR A 222 9.93 -1.96 -1.66
C THR A 222 9.05 -0.76 -1.33
N MET A 223 7.76 -0.99 -1.06
CA MET A 223 6.79 0.07 -0.78
C MET A 223 7.10 0.77 0.55
N ALA A 224 7.44 0.00 1.59
CA ALA A 224 7.85 0.56 2.87
C ALA A 224 9.16 1.37 2.77
N SER A 225 10.15 0.87 2.02
CA SER A 225 11.42 1.58 1.81
C SER A 225 11.22 2.90 1.07
N LEU A 226 10.34 2.92 0.08
CA LEU A 226 10.02 4.13 -0.65
C LEU A 226 9.25 5.14 0.24
N PHE A 227 8.25 4.68 0.99
CA PHE A 227 7.55 5.50 1.98
C PHE A 227 8.54 6.18 2.94
N VAL A 228 9.50 5.42 3.47
CA VAL A 228 10.55 5.91 4.36
C VAL A 228 11.47 6.92 3.67
N ALA A 229 11.89 6.65 2.43
CA ALA A 229 12.74 7.58 1.68
C ALA A 229 12.04 8.93 1.47
N ILE A 230 10.75 8.91 1.11
CA ILE A 230 9.93 10.12 0.96
C ILE A 230 9.82 10.85 2.29
N HIS A 231 9.57 10.13 3.38
CA HIS A 231 9.47 10.73 4.71
C HIS A 231 10.77 11.41 5.15
N HIS A 232 11.92 10.78 4.90
CA HIS A 232 13.23 11.40 5.17
C HIS A 232 13.44 12.66 4.33
N GLN A 233 13.08 12.61 3.04
CA GLN A 233 13.19 13.77 2.16
C GLN A 233 12.30 14.92 2.63
N ALA A 234 11.09 14.64 3.14
CA ALA A 234 10.17 15.66 3.65
C ALA A 234 10.68 16.40 4.91
N LYS A 235 11.61 15.80 5.65
CA LYS A 235 12.14 16.34 6.91
C LYS A 235 13.42 17.17 6.77
N ASN A 236 14.12 17.01 5.64
CA ASN A 236 15.39 17.69 5.35
C ASN A 236 15.15 18.95 4.50
#